data_AF-A0AAP5Z248-F1
#
_entry.id   AF-A0AAP5Z248-F1
#
_cell.length_a   1.000
_cell.length_b   1.000
_cell.length_c   1.000
_cell.angle_alpha   90.00
_cell.angle_beta   90.00
_cell.angle_gamma   90.00
#
_symmetry.space_group_name_H-M   'P 1'
#
loop_
_entity.id
_entity.type
_entity.pdbx_description
1 polymer ?
#
loop_
_entity_poly.entity_id
_entity_poly.type
_entity_poly.pdbx_seq_one_letter_code
_entity_poly.pdbx_strand_id
1 'polypeptide(L)'
;KGKVSLIGGLPEGLRMKDGNLEVDTAGEYRLKFEDDGGDFYQPIQFNVVIKVAKAQGQAMTTQDYEMVYSKDYDFNLQRDFGLTAS
;
A
#
# COMPACT_ATOMS: atom_id res chain seq x y z
N LYS A 1 -27.01 -21.94 6.60
CA LYS A 1 -26.27 -20.67 6.82
C LYS A 1 -25.70 -20.26 5.47
N GLY A 2 -25.89 -19.01 5.06
CA GLY A 2 -25.38 -18.54 3.78
C GLY A 2 -23.86 -18.53 3.70
N LYS A 3 -23.32 -18.58 2.48
CA LYS A 3 -21.89 -18.50 2.19
C LYS A 3 -21.58 -17.12 1.62
N VAL A 4 -20.56 -16.49 2.17
CA VAL A 4 -20.03 -15.22 1.68
C VAL A 4 -18.90 -15.50 0.70
N SER A 5 -18.98 -14.91 -0.49
CA SER A 5 -17.96 -15.02 -1.52
C SER A 5 -17.63 -13.67 -2.14
N LEU A 6 -16.37 -13.47 -2.54
CA LEU A 6 -15.94 -12.29 -3.28
C LEU A 6 -16.51 -12.38 -4.70
N ILE A 7 -17.20 -11.33 -5.13
CA ILE A 7 -17.66 -11.19 -6.51
C ILE A 7 -16.51 -10.60 -7.33
N GLY A 8 -16.02 -11.39 -8.27
CA GLY A 8 -14.89 -11.01 -9.12
C GLY A 8 -13.54 -11.28 -8.46
N GLY A 9 -12.52 -10.54 -8.89
CA GLY A 9 -11.15 -10.66 -8.39
C GLY A 9 -10.79 -9.56 -7.41
N LEU A 10 -9.63 -9.70 -6.79
CA LEU A 10 -9.02 -8.60 -6.04
C LEU A 10 -8.57 -7.51 -7.02
N PRO A 11 -8.82 -6.23 -6.71
CA PRO A 11 -8.30 -5.12 -7.50
C PRO A 11 -6.77 -5.07 -7.40
N GLU A 12 -6.13 -4.46 -8.40
CA GLU A 12 -4.67 -4.25 -8.38
C GLU A 12 -4.23 -3.57 -7.09
N GLY A 13 -3.12 -4.05 -6.50
CA GLY A 13 -2.60 -3.57 -5.22
C GLY A 13 -3.14 -4.30 -3.99
N LEU A 14 -4.13 -5.19 -4.14
CA LEU A 14 -4.53 -6.17 -3.13
C LEU A 14 -4.15 -7.58 -3.56
N ARG A 15 -3.60 -8.38 -2.63
CA ARG A 15 -3.29 -9.79 -2.88
C ARG A 15 -3.53 -10.66 -1.65
N MET A 16 -3.92 -11.90 -1.88
CA MET A 16 -3.91 -12.92 -0.82
C MET A 16 -2.55 -13.58 -0.75
N LYS A 17 -1.98 -13.67 0.46
CA LYS A 17 -0.78 -14.44 0.73
C LYS A 17 -0.92 -15.14 2.07
N ASP A 18 -0.74 -16.45 2.09
CA ASP A 18 -0.82 -17.28 3.30
C ASP A 18 -2.11 -17.07 4.13
N GLY A 19 -3.24 -16.85 3.45
CA GLY A 19 -4.53 -16.59 4.09
C GLY A 19 -4.75 -15.15 4.57
N ASN A 20 -3.75 -14.28 4.42
CA ASN A 20 -3.84 -12.86 4.78
C ASN A 20 -4.03 -11.98 3.54
N LEU A 21 -4.74 -10.87 3.73
CA LEU A 21 -4.84 -9.82 2.72
C LEU A 21 -3.66 -8.87 2.88
N GLU A 22 -2.76 -8.86 1.91
CA GLU A 22 -1.65 -7.90 1.82
C GLU A 22 -2.02 -6.74 0.88
N VAL A 23 -1.50 -5.56 1.20
CA VAL A 23 -1.70 -4.33 0.42
C VAL A 23 -0.34 -3.81 -0.02
N ASP A 24 -0.15 -3.69 -1.33
CA ASP A 24 1.13 -3.25 -1.92
C ASP A 24 1.17 -1.71 -2.12
N THR A 25 0.01 -1.07 -2.34
CA THR A 25 -0.09 0.36 -2.66
C THR A 25 -1.06 1.08 -1.73
N ALA A 26 -0.82 2.35 -1.44
CA ALA A 26 -1.82 3.17 -0.74
C ALA A 26 -2.97 3.55 -1.69
N GLY A 27 -4.19 3.61 -1.19
CA GLY A 27 -5.37 3.91 -2.00
C GLY A 27 -6.69 3.52 -1.35
N GLU A 28 -7.78 3.70 -2.09
CA GLU A 28 -9.11 3.19 -1.75
C GLU A 28 -9.43 1.99 -2.65
N TYR A 29 -9.77 0.86 -2.02
CA TYR A 29 -10.15 -0.37 -2.68
C TYR A 29 -11.61 -0.69 -2.39
N ARG A 30 -12.37 -1.06 -3.41
CA ARG A 30 -13.77 -1.47 -3.28
C ARG A 30 -13.90 -2.94 -3.65
N LEU A 31 -14.31 -3.74 -2.67
CA LEU A 31 -14.58 -5.15 -2.83
C LEU A 31 -16.08 -5.38 -2.80
N LYS A 32 -16.59 -6.19 -3.72
CA LYS A 32 -18.00 -6.55 -3.76
C LYS A 32 -18.15 -8.00 -3.30
N PHE A 33 -19.02 -8.24 -2.34
CA PHE A 33 -19.30 -9.57 -1.82
C PHE A 33 -20.75 -9.95 -2.09
N GLU A 34 -20.99 -11.25 -2.22
CA GLU A 34 -22.31 -11.86 -2.23
C GLU A 34 -22.43 -12.82 -1.05
N ASP A 35 -23.53 -12.71 -0.31
CA ASP A 35 -24.03 -13.76 0.55
C ASP A 35 -25.18 -14.46 -0.19
N ASP A 36 -25.09 -15.78 -0.37
CA ASP A 36 -26.09 -16.56 -1.10
C ASP A 36 -27.41 -16.74 -0.33
N GLY A 37 -27.49 -16.33 0.93
CA GLY A 37 -28.70 -16.42 1.76
C GLY A 37 -29.03 -17.83 2.26
N GLY A 38 -28.29 -18.85 1.84
CA GLY A 38 -28.55 -20.26 2.14
C GLY A 38 -29.99 -20.70 1.77
N ASP A 39 -30.59 -21.56 2.58
CA ASP A 39 -31.89 -22.17 2.26
C ASP A 39 -33.11 -21.27 2.54
N PHE A 40 -32.92 -20.19 3.32
CA PHE A 40 -34.02 -19.44 3.94
C PHE A 40 -34.08 -17.96 3.57
N TYR A 41 -33.04 -17.43 2.92
CA TYR A 41 -32.95 -16.01 2.57
C TYR A 41 -32.54 -15.83 1.11
N GLN A 42 -32.89 -14.67 0.55
CA GLN A 42 -32.48 -14.30 -0.79
C GLN A 42 -31.01 -13.86 -0.81
N PRO A 43 -30.28 -14.06 -1.92
CA PRO A 43 -28.94 -13.55 -2.06
C PRO A 43 -28.89 -12.03 -1.90
N ILE A 44 -27.85 -11.54 -1.23
CA ILE A 44 -27.59 -10.11 -1.05
C ILE A 44 -26.16 -9.76 -1.43
N GLN A 45 -26.00 -8.64 -2.12
CA GLN A 45 -24.70 -8.11 -2.48
C GLN A 45 -24.39 -6.85 -1.68
N PHE A 46 -23.16 -6.72 -1.22
CA PHE A 46 -22.70 -5.56 -0.46
C PHE A 46 -21.27 -5.19 -0.79
N ASN A 47 -20.90 -3.93 -0.52
CA ASN A 47 -19.57 -3.41 -0.81
C ASN A 47 -18.79 -3.19 0.49
N VAL A 48 -17.52 -3.58 0.48
CA VAL A 48 -16.53 -3.29 1.52
C VAL A 48 -15.52 -2.32 0.94
N VAL A 49 -15.28 -1.22 1.65
CA VAL A 49 -14.31 -0.18 1.25
C VAL A 49 -13.10 -0.26 2.17
N ILE A 50 -11.92 -0.54 1.62
CA ILE A 50 -10.65 -0.54 2.33
C ILE A 50 -9.89 0.73 1.97
N LYS A 51 -9.50 1.52 2.98
CA LYS A 51 -8.75 2.75 2.80
C LYS A 51 -7.37 2.60 3.41
N VAL A 52 -6.34 2.70 2.58
CA VAL A 52 -4.93 2.57 2.97
C VAL A 52 -4.23 3.90 2.73
N ALA A 53 -3.83 4.55 3.81
CA ALA A 53 -3.08 5.79 3.76
C ALA A 53 -1.57 5.49 3.86
N LYS A 54 -0.75 6.32 3.20
CA LYS A 54 0.69 6.31 3.44
C LYS A 54 0.96 6.78 4.87
N ALA A 55 1.86 6.10 5.57
CA ALA A 55 2.40 6.60 6.82
C ALA A 55 3.02 7.99 6.59
N GLN A 56 2.85 8.91 7.54
CA GLN A 56 3.56 10.18 7.49
C GLN A 56 5.06 9.89 7.54
N GLY A 57 5.78 10.25 6.48
CA GLY A 57 7.24 10.15 6.45
C GLY A 57 7.84 11.11 7.46
N GLN A 58 8.90 10.70 8.14
CA GLN A 58 9.76 11.65 8.85
C GLN A 58 10.49 12.50 7.80
N ALA A 59 10.44 13.82 7.98
CA ALA A 59 11.26 14.72 7.18
C ALA A 59 12.73 14.37 7.43
N MET A 60 13.47 14.04 6.37
CA MET A 60 14.92 13.89 6.45
C MET A 60 15.52 15.28 6.71
N THR A 61 16.47 15.36 7.63
CA THR A 61 17.27 16.56 7.83
C THR A 61 18.12 16.80 6.59
N THR A 62 17.75 17.77 5.76
CA THR A 62 18.59 18.24 4.66
C THR A 62 19.61 19.22 5.25
N GLN A 63 20.89 19.00 4.98
CA GLN A 63 21.92 20.02 5.23
C GLN A 63 22.02 20.87 3.97
N ASP A 64 21.80 22.17 4.12
CA ASP A 64 22.08 23.13 3.05
C ASP A 64 23.59 23.13 2.81
N TYR A 65 24.02 22.66 1.64
CA TYR A 65 25.41 22.78 1.22
C TYR A 65 25.67 24.24 0.81
N GLU A 66 26.49 24.96 1.58
CA GLU A 66 27.08 26.21 1.09
C GLU A 66 28.00 25.88 -0.09
N MET A 67 27.55 26.23 -1.30
CA MET A 67 28.31 26.02 -2.52
C MET A 67 29.49 27.01 -2.57
N VAL A 68 30.65 26.61 -2.06
CA VAL A 68 31.92 27.26 -2.39
C VAL A 68 32.41 26.66 -3.70
N TYR A 69 32.49 27.46 -4.77
CA TYR A 69 33.09 27.09 -6.06
C TYR A 69 34.59 26.81 -5.89
N SER A 70 34.96 25.67 -5.33
CA SER A 70 36.28 25.07 -5.53
C SER A 70 36.15 24.04 -6.64
N LYS A 71 36.98 24.20 -7.69
CA LYS A 71 37.21 23.14 -8.68
C LYS A 71 37.53 21.85 -7.91
N ASP A 72 36.91 20.75 -8.32
CA ASP A 72 37.07 19.39 -7.77
C ASP A 72 36.04 19.04 -6.68
N TYR A 73 34.82 18.68 -7.08
CA TYR A 73 33.86 18.01 -6.21
C TYR A 73 33.59 16.58 -6.68
N ASP A 74 33.93 15.62 -5.82
CA ASP A 74 33.40 14.25 -5.84
C ASP A 74 32.14 14.20 -4.97
N PHE A 75 31.02 13.82 -5.55
CA PHE A 75 29.77 13.60 -4.83
C PHE A 75 29.75 12.17 -4.30
N ASN A 76 29.75 12.00 -2.97
CA ASN A 76 29.67 10.69 -2.34
C ASN A 76 28.27 10.49 -1.75
N LEU A 77 27.40 9.86 -2.54
CA LEU A 77 25.99 9.64 -2.18
C LEU A 77 25.78 8.83 -0.88
N GLN A 78 26.74 7.97 -0.49
CA GLN A 78 26.64 7.21 0.76
C GLN A 78 26.84 8.10 1.98
N ARG A 79 27.85 8.98 1.93
CA ARG A 79 28.11 9.96 3.00
C ARG A 79 27.00 11.00 3.07
N ASP A 80 26.58 11.49 1.92
CA ASP A 80 25.76 12.70 1.85
C ASP A 80 24.26 12.40 2.09
N PHE A 81 23.82 11.15 1.91
CA PHE A 81 22.43 10.72 2.14
C PHE A 81 22.28 9.55 3.11
N GLY A 82 23.37 9.12 3.76
CA GLY A 82 23.32 8.04 4.76
C GLY A 82 22.85 6.69 4.20
N LEU A 83 23.00 6.47 2.89
CA LEU A 83 22.65 5.21 2.25
C LEU A 83 23.70 4.16 2.62
N THR A 84 23.45 3.40 3.69
CA THR A 84 24.22 2.17 3.95
C THR A 84 23.95 1.19 2.82
N ALA A 85 25.00 0.78 2.10
CA ALA A 85 24.89 -0.30 1.13
C ALA A 85 24.39 -1.56 1.84
N SER A 86 23.25 -2.08 1.39
CA SER A 86 22.73 -3.40 1.77
C SER A 86 23.59 -4.52 1.21
#